data_AF-A0A944C0K7-F1
#
_entry.id   AF-A0A944C0K7-F1
#
_cell.length_a   1.000
_cell.length_b   1.000
_cell.length_c   1.000
_cell.angle_alpha   90.00
_cell.angle_beta   90.00
_cell.angle_gamma   90.00
#
_symmetry.space_group_name_H-M   'P 1'
#
loop_
_entity.id
_entity.type
_entity.pdbx_description
1 polymer ?
#
loop_
_entity_poly.entity_id
_entity_poly.type
_entity_poly.pdbx_seq_one_letter_code
_entity_poly.pdbx_strand_id
1 'polypeptide(L)'
;MKCKSFNLYYLLSCIGVLIASYYPLSMGVRVITDMIVNGTVMKEDYPKYIIPYTPISIAVIVGVLLMPLCIKLFKKLALAIGAWFSTAVFFVAEFLFEQKVV
;
A
#
# COMPACT_ATOMS: atom_id res chain seq x y z
N MET A 1 -14.77 4.45 19.37
CA MET A 1 -14.52 5.82 19.87
C MET A 1 -15.35 6.78 19.04
N LYS A 2 -16.46 7.33 19.56
CA LYS A 2 -17.26 8.34 18.84
C LYS A 2 -16.72 9.74 19.18
N CYS A 3 -15.56 10.08 18.63
CA CYS A 3 -15.09 11.47 18.58
C CYS A 3 -15.18 11.92 17.13
N LYS A 4 -16.04 12.91 16.82
CA LYS A 4 -16.17 13.45 15.46
C LYS A 4 -14.82 13.86 14.86
N SER A 5 -13.94 14.44 15.69
CA SER A 5 -12.57 14.82 15.29
C SER A 5 -11.72 13.63 14.86
N PHE A 6 -11.78 12.50 15.58
CA PHE A 6 -11.03 11.29 15.21
C PHE A 6 -11.52 10.68 13.89
N ASN A 7 -12.83 10.62 13.69
CA ASN A 7 -13.40 10.10 12.45
C ASN A 7 -13.04 10.97 11.24
N LEU A 8 -13.03 12.30 11.41
CA LEU A 8 -12.63 13.23 10.37
C LEU A 8 -11.14 13.09 10.04
N TYR A 9 -10.28 13.03 11.07
CA TYR A 9 -8.85 12.78 10.89
C TYR A 9 -8.61 11.47 10.12
N TYR A 10 -9.23 10.37 10.54
CA TYR A 10 -9.11 9.07 9.89
C TYR A 10 -9.57 9.12 8.43
N LEU A 11 -10.70 9.77 8.15
CA LEU A 11 -11.21 9.93 6.79
C LEU A 11 -10.24 10.72 5.91
N LEU A 12 -9.71 11.84 6.41
CA LEU A 12 -8.72 12.65 5.70
C LEU A 12 -7.43 11.87 5.46
N SER A 13 -6.97 11.07 6.42
CA SER A 13 -5.83 10.17 6.24
C SER A 13 -6.09 9.14 5.14
N CYS A 14 -7.27 8.51 5.12
CA CYS A 14 -7.63 7.56 4.08
C CYS A 14 -7.62 8.21 2.69
N ILE A 15 -8.29 9.36 2.56
CA ILE A 15 -8.37 10.10 1.29
C ILE A 15 -6.98 10.53 0.83
N GLY A 16 -6.18 11.12 1.73
CA GLY A 16 -4.84 11.58 1.39
C GLY A 16 -3.93 10.45 0.92
N VAL A 17 -3.99 9.31 1.60
CA VAL A 17 -3.20 8.11 1.22
C VAL A 17 -3.67 7.54 -0.11
N LEU A 18 -4.98 7.47 -0.36
CA LEU A 18 -5.51 7.00 -1.64
C LEU A 18 -5.08 7.90 -2.81
N ILE A 19 -5.13 9.22 -2.62
CA ILE A 19 -4.67 10.19 -3.63
C ILE A 19 -3.17 10.02 -3.88
N ALA A 20 -2.34 9.98 -2.83
CA ALA A 20 -0.90 9.80 -2.96
C ALA A 20 -0.52 8.45 -3.60
N SER A 21 -1.33 7.42 -3.38
CA SER A 21 -1.10 6.06 -3.88
C SER A 21 -1.63 5.83 -5.30
N TYR A 22 -2.36 6.78 -5.89
CA TYR A 22 -3.03 6.57 -7.18
C TYR A 22 -2.04 6.23 -8.31
N TYR A 23 -0.94 6.98 -8.40
CA TYR A 23 0.04 6.76 -9.45
C TYR A 23 0.75 5.40 -9.31
N PRO A 24 1.36 5.04 -8.17
CA PRO A 24 1.98 3.72 -8.03
C PRO A 24 0.99 2.57 -8.23
N LEU A 25 -0.23 2.66 -7.70
CA LEU A 25 -1.24 1.60 -7.90
C LEU A 25 -1.64 1.43 -9.35
N SER A 26 -1.87 2.52 -10.08
CA SER A 26 -2.25 2.43 -11.50
C SER A 26 -1.12 1.85 -12.35
N MET A 27 0.15 2.17 -12.03
CA MET A 27 1.31 1.55 -12.66
C MET A 27 1.43 0.06 -12.29
N GLY A 28 1.18 -0.31 -11.03
CA GLY A 28 1.14 -1.71 -10.59
C GLY A 28 0.10 -2.55 -11.35
N VAL A 29 -1.11 -2.01 -11.55
CA VAL A 29 -2.16 -2.68 -12.34
C VAL A 29 -1.74 -2.87 -13.80
N ARG A 30 -1.13 -1.85 -14.42
CA ARG A 30 -0.63 -1.96 -15.80
C ARG A 30 0.43 -3.04 -15.94
N VAL A 31 1.40 -3.06 -15.03
CA VAL A 31 2.46 -4.06 -15.00
C VAL A 31 1.91 -5.48 -14.87
N ILE A 32 0.94 -5.70 -13.97
CA ILE A 32 0.27 -7.01 -13.84
C ILE A 32 -0.49 -7.37 -15.12
N THR A 33 -1.18 -6.39 -15.73
CA THR A 33 -1.93 -6.60 -16.98
C THR A 33 -1.01 -7.01 -18.11
N ASP A 34 0.14 -6.33 -18.27
CA ASP A 34 1.12 -6.66 -19.30
C ASP A 34 1.77 -8.02 -19.07
N MET A 35 2.06 -8.39 -17.81
CA MET A 35 2.50 -9.76 -17.49
C MET A 35 1.47 -10.82 -17.88
N ILE A 36 0.18 -10.55 -17.66
CA ILE A 36 -0.89 -11.51 -18.00
C ILE A 36 -1.09 -11.61 -19.51
N VAL A 37 -1.06 -10.48 -20.23
CA VAL A 37 -1.38 -10.43 -21.66
C VAL A 37 -0.17 -10.82 -22.53
N ASN A 38 1.01 -10.29 -22.21
CA ASN A 38 2.21 -10.43 -23.03
C ASN A 38 3.21 -11.45 -22.46
N GLY A 39 3.01 -11.91 -21.22
CA GLY A 39 3.93 -12.83 -20.53
C GLY A 39 5.23 -12.19 -20.05
N THR A 40 5.42 -10.90 -20.29
CA THR A 40 6.63 -10.16 -19.96
C THR A 40 6.36 -8.66 -19.88
N VAL A 41 7.16 -7.98 -19.07
CA VAL A 41 7.13 -6.52 -18.89
C VAL A 41 8.39 -5.93 -19.52
N MET A 42 8.22 -5.15 -20.58
CA MET A 42 9.34 -4.52 -21.28
C MET A 42 9.85 -3.32 -20.48
N LYS A 43 11.14 -3.30 -20.15
CA LYS A 43 11.74 -2.23 -19.34
C LYS A 43 11.68 -0.85 -20.00
N GLU A 44 11.52 -0.80 -21.32
CA GLU A 44 11.39 0.45 -22.09
C GLU A 44 10.05 1.17 -21.83
N ASP A 45 8.99 0.41 -21.56
CA ASP A 45 7.62 0.95 -21.41
C ASP A 45 7.36 1.55 -20.03
N TYR A 46 8.32 1.40 -19.11
CA TYR A 46 8.13 1.67 -17.71
C TYR A 46 9.23 2.56 -17.12
N PRO A 47 8.88 3.61 -16.34
CA PRO A 47 9.88 4.38 -15.61
C PRO A 47 10.65 3.45 -14.67
N LYS A 48 11.96 3.69 -14.53
CA LYS A 48 12.97 2.79 -13.95
C LYS A 48 12.72 2.29 -12.50
N TYR A 49 11.60 2.62 -11.84
CA TYR A 49 11.35 2.30 -10.43
C TYR A 49 9.86 2.10 -10.07
N ILE A 50 9.04 1.37 -10.83
CA ILE A 50 7.64 1.09 -10.40
C ILE A 50 7.59 0.23 -9.12
N ILE A 51 8.55 -0.69 -9.02
CA ILE A 51 8.89 -1.41 -7.80
C ILE A 51 10.01 -0.59 -7.15
N PRO A 52 9.88 -0.17 -5.87
CA PRO A 52 8.97 -0.70 -4.86
C PRO A 52 7.71 0.16 -4.59
N TYR A 53 7.43 1.20 -5.39
CA TYR A 53 6.35 2.16 -5.05
C TYR A 53 4.95 1.53 -4.98
N THR A 54 4.68 0.50 -5.78
CA THR A 54 3.40 -0.26 -5.70
C THR A 54 3.28 -1.02 -4.37
N PRO A 55 4.24 -1.89 -3.99
CA PRO A 55 4.27 -2.51 -2.65
C PRO A 55 4.16 -1.51 -1.49
N ILE A 56 4.87 -0.38 -1.55
CA ILE A 56 4.82 0.66 -0.50
C ILE A 56 3.41 1.22 -0.38
N SER A 57 2.76 1.52 -1.51
CA SER A 57 1.40 2.08 -1.52
C SER A 57 0.39 1.11 -0.91
N ILE A 58 0.48 -0.18 -1.25
CA ILE A 58 -0.35 -1.24 -0.66
C ILE A 58 -0.15 -1.30 0.86
N ALA A 59 1.11 -1.31 1.32
CA ALA A 59 1.46 -1.35 2.73
C ALA A 59 0.87 -0.17 3.52
N VAL A 60 1.02 1.06 3.00
CA VAL A 60 0.53 2.27 3.67
C VAL A 60 -1.00 2.32 3.71
N ILE A 61 -1.68 1.94 2.62
CA ILE A 61 -3.15 1.86 2.58
C ILE A 61 -3.65 0.87 3.64
N VAL A 62 -3.08 -0.33 3.68
CA VAL A 62 -3.47 -1.36 4.64
C VAL A 62 -3.21 -0.89 6.08
N GLY A 63 -2.04 -0.30 6.34
CA GLY A 63 -1.69 0.25 7.65
C GLY A 63 -2.67 1.31 8.14
N VAL A 64 -3.05 2.24 7.25
CA VAL A 64 -4.00 3.33 7.56
C VAL A 64 -5.38 2.75 7.83
N LEU A 65 -5.89 1.84 6.99
CA LEU A 65 -7.19 1.21 7.17
C LEU A 65 -7.29 0.39 8.46
N LEU A 66 -6.18 -0.23 8.91
CA LEU A 66 -6.12 -0.98 10.15
C LEU A 66 -5.94 -0.11 11.39
N MET A 67 -5.58 1.17 11.23
CA MET A 67 -5.29 2.07 12.36
C MET A 67 -6.42 2.14 13.41
N PRO A 68 -7.72 2.22 13.06
CA PRO A 68 -8.80 2.21 14.05
C PRO A 68 -8.85 0.90 14.86
N LEU A 69 -8.54 -0.23 14.22
CA LEU A 69 -8.47 -1.54 14.86
C LEU A 69 -7.24 -1.61 15.78
N CYS A 70 -6.07 -1.18 15.30
CA CYS A 70 -4.84 -1.12 16.09
C CYS A 70 -5.00 -0.25 17.34
N ILE A 71 -5.65 0.92 17.22
CA ILE A 71 -5.94 1.81 18.34
C ILE A 71 -6.89 1.15 19.34
N LYS A 72 -7.92 0.45 18.85
CA LYS A 72 -8.89 -0.25 19.70
C LYS A 72 -8.24 -1.39 20.51
N LEU A 73 -7.34 -2.15 19.90
CA LEU A 73 -6.74 -3.35 20.51
C LEU A 73 -5.50 -3.01 21.36
N PHE A 74 -4.60 -2.18 20.85
CA PHE A 74 -3.25 -2.00 21.41
C PHE A 74 -3.01 -0.61 22.00
N LYS A 75 -3.96 0.32 21.83
CA LYS A 75 -3.94 1.67 22.42
C LYS A 75 -2.61 2.41 22.14
N LYS A 76 -1.72 2.51 23.13
CA LYS A 76 -0.43 3.21 23.02
C LYS A 76 0.54 2.56 22.03
N LEU A 77 0.45 1.25 21.82
CA LEU A 77 1.31 0.50 20.88
C LEU A 77 0.74 0.43 19.46
N ALA A 78 -0.42 1.06 19.21
CA ALA A 78 -1.11 0.99 17.93
C ALA A 78 -0.24 1.41 16.74
N LEU A 79 0.55 2.48 16.90
CA LEU A 79 1.43 2.97 15.84
C LEU A 79 2.59 2.00 15.57
N ALA A 80 3.23 1.48 16.61
CA ALA A 80 4.33 0.52 16.47
C ALA A 80 3.86 -0.78 15.80
N ILE A 81 2.70 -1.29 16.22
CA ILE A 81 2.12 -2.52 15.66
C ILE A 81 1.62 -2.29 14.23
N GLY A 82 0.97 -1.14 13.96
CA GLY A 82 0.55 -0.76 12.62
C GLY A 82 1.73 -0.61 11.66
N ALA A 83 2.83 -0.01 12.13
CA ALA A 83 4.07 0.11 11.36
C ALA A 83 4.67 -1.27 11.07
N TRP A 84 4.81 -2.13 12.09
CA TRP A 84 5.31 -3.49 11.91
C TRP A 84 4.46 -4.29 10.92
N PHE A 85 3.14 -4.20 11.02
CA PHE A 85 2.22 -4.87 10.09
C PHE A 85 2.35 -4.32 8.66
N SER A 86 2.46 -3.00 8.50
CA SER A 86 2.65 -2.38 7.18
C SER A 86 3.97 -2.82 6.56
N THR A 87 5.05 -2.88 7.33
CA THR A 87 6.34 -3.39 6.88
C THR A 87 6.24 -4.86 6.43
N ALA A 88 5.51 -5.70 7.17
CA ALA A 88 5.27 -7.08 6.75
C ALA A 88 4.50 -7.15 5.42
N VAL A 89 3.45 -6.35 5.26
CA VAL A 89 2.68 -6.25 3.99
C VAL A 89 3.58 -5.79 2.84
N PHE A 90 4.47 -4.82 3.10
CA PHE A 90 5.43 -4.34 2.10
C PHE A 90 6.30 -5.48 1.58
N PHE A 91 6.98 -6.23 2.47
CA PHE A 91 7.86 -7.32 2.06
C PHE A 91 7.12 -8.44 1.33
N VAL A 92 5.90 -8.78 1.78
CA VAL A 92 5.07 -9.79 1.10
C VAL A 92 4.70 -9.32 -0.31
N ALA A 93 4.27 -8.06 -0.46
CA ALA A 93 3.91 -7.52 -1.77
C ALA A 93 5.13 -7.37 -2.68
N GLU A 94 6.27 -6.91 -2.17
CA GLU A 94 7.53 -6.81 -2.90
C GLU A 94 7.97 -8.18 -3.41
N PHE A 95 8.02 -9.19 -2.53
CA PHE A 95 8.39 -10.55 -2.91
C PHE A 95 7.46 -11.13 -3.99
N LEU A 96 6.15 -10.90 -3.89
CA LEU A 96 5.19 -11.35 -4.90
C LEU A 96 5.41 -10.67 -6.26
N PHE A 97 5.69 -9.36 -6.25
CA PHE A 97 5.99 -8.63 -7.48
C PHE A 97 7.31 -9.11 -8.09
N GLU A 98 8.36 -9.28 -7.29
CA GLU A 98 9.64 -9.83 -7.76
C GLU A 98 9.46 -11.22 -8.36
N GLN A 99 8.67 -12.11 -7.75
CA GLN A 99 8.50 -13.48 -8.27
C GLN A 99 7.62 -13.56 -9.53
N LYS A 100 6.65 -12.65 -9.69
CA LYS A 100 5.61 -12.74 -10.73
C LYS A 100 5.81 -11.78 -11.90
N VAL A 101 6.65 -10.77 -11.74
CA VAL A 101 6.82 -9.68 -12.71
C VAL A 101 8.26 -9.58 -13.20
N VAL A 102 9.25 -9.81 -12.33
CA VAL A 102 10.68 -9.77 -12.66
C VAL A 102 11.16 -11.16 -13.05
#